data_AF-A0A7Y9XLK6-F1
#
_entry.id   AF-A0A7Y9XLK6-F1
#
_cell.length_a   1.000
_cell.length_b   1.000
_cell.length_c   1.000
_cell.angle_alpha   90.00
_cell.angle_beta   90.00
_cell.angle_gamma   90.00
#
_symmetry.space_group_name_H-M   'P 1'
#
loop_
_entity.id
_entity.type
_entity.pdbx_description
1 polymer ?
#
loop_
_entity_poly.entity_id
_entity_poly.type
_entity_poly.pdbx_seq_one_letter_code
_entity_poly.pdbx_strand_id
1 'polypeptide(L)'
;MELTLNAARALRDGGIDAMAALDQMLIQTLKYLPATQHADIKLVTGRLMGAVAKETIEKAITAFPELNPDDETWISVAISKGLERSSVP
;
A
#
# COMPACT_ATOMS: atom_id res chain seq x y z
N MET A 1 -20.69 -7.12 2.39
CA MET A 1 -20.57 -7.46 0.96
C MET A 1 -20.12 -8.91 0.90
N GLU A 2 -20.87 -9.78 0.23
CA GLU A 2 -20.40 -11.13 -0.02
C GLU A 2 -19.45 -11.11 -1.22
N LEU A 3 -18.23 -11.62 -1.03
CA LEU A 3 -17.22 -11.74 -2.07
C LEU A 3 -17.09 -13.22 -2.46
N THR A 4 -16.85 -13.49 -3.74
CA THR A 4 -16.27 -14.77 -4.15
C THR A 4 -14.76 -14.74 -3.91
N LEU A 5 -14.10 -15.89 -3.81
CA LEU A 5 -12.64 -15.95 -3.62
C LEU A 5 -11.87 -15.21 -4.72
N ASN A 6 -12.31 -15.35 -5.98
CA ASN A 6 -11.69 -14.63 -7.11
C ASN A 6 -11.91 -13.11 -7.02
N ALA A 7 -13.09 -12.67 -6.58
CA ALA A 7 -13.34 -11.25 -6.37
C ALA A 7 -12.51 -10.69 -5.20
N ALA A 8 -12.33 -11.46 -4.12
CA ALA A 8 -11.49 -11.07 -3.00
C ALA A 8 -10.01 -10.94 -3.41
N ARG A 9 -9.49 -11.88 -4.21
CA ARG A 9 -8.13 -11.78 -4.80
C ARG A 9 -7.98 -10.51 -5.64
N ALA A 10 -8.89 -10.28 -6.58
CA ALA A 10 -8.86 -9.10 -7.43
C ALA A 10 -8.96 -7.79 -6.61
N LEU A 11 -9.79 -7.77 -5.57
CA LEU A 11 -9.94 -6.62 -4.67
C LEU A 11 -8.67 -6.35 -3.87
N ARG A 12 -8.03 -7.39 -3.31
CA ARG A 12 -6.76 -7.28 -2.58
C ARG A 12 -5.66 -6.76 -3.51
N ASP A 13 -5.50 -7.40 -4.66
CA ASP A 13 -4.40 -7.10 -5.59
C ASP A 13 -4.57 -5.70 -6.19
N GLY A 14 -5.80 -5.31 -6.58
CA GLY A 14 -6.10 -3.95 -7.00
C GLY A 14 -5.89 -2.91 -5.88
N GLY A 15 -6.14 -3.29 -4.62
CA GLY A 15 -5.80 -2.49 -3.45
C GLY A 15 -4.29 -2.24 -3.33
N ILE A 16 -3.48 -3.28 -3.52
CA ILE A 16 -2.01 -3.17 -3.53
C ILE A 16 -1.53 -2.28 -4.69
N ASP A 17 -2.10 -2.43 -5.88
CA ASP A 17 -1.76 -1.59 -7.04
C ASP A 17 -2.10 -0.11 -6.77
N ALA A 18 -3.26 0.17 -6.17
CA ALA A 18 -3.65 1.52 -5.80
C ALA A 18 -2.69 2.12 -4.75
N MET A 19 -2.20 1.32 -3.79
CA MET A 19 -1.19 1.75 -2.84
C MET A 19 0.13 2.13 -3.52
N ALA A 20 0.57 1.33 -4.50
CA ALA A 20 1.78 1.62 -5.28
C ALA A 20 1.62 2.90 -6.10
N ALA A 21 0.44 3.14 -6.69
CA ALA A 21 0.15 4.38 -7.41
C ALA A 21 0.16 5.62 -6.49
N LEU A 22 -0.37 5.50 -5.27
CA LEU A 22 -0.32 6.57 -4.25
C LEU A 22 1.11 6.86 -3.78
N ASP A 23 1.93 5.82 -3.57
CA ASP A 23 3.35 5.97 -3.22
C ASP A 23 4.12 6.69 -4.36
N GLN A 24 3.88 6.29 -5.60
CA GLN A 24 4.47 6.95 -6.76
C GLN A 24 4.02 8.42 -6.88
N MET A 25 2.74 8.71 -6.67
CA MET A 25 2.22 10.07 -6.62
C MET A 25 2.93 10.90 -5.55
N LEU A 26 3.11 10.35 -4.34
CA LEU A 26 3.83 11.02 -3.26
C LEU A 26 5.27 11.34 -3.67
N ILE A 27 6.01 10.36 -4.20
CA ILE A 27 7.39 10.54 -4.67
C ILE A 27 7.48 11.66 -5.71
N GLN A 28 6.58 11.71 -6.69
CA GLN A 28 6.58 12.77 -7.70
C GLN A 28 6.22 14.13 -7.09
N THR A 29 5.24 14.18 -6.20
CA THR A 29 4.78 15.42 -5.58
C THR A 29 5.88 16.07 -4.72
N LEU A 30 6.62 15.26 -3.97
CA LEU A 30 7.71 15.74 -3.11
C LEU A 30 8.84 16.45 -3.87
N LYS A 31 9.04 16.14 -5.16
CA LYS A 31 10.05 16.80 -6.01
C LYS A 31 9.76 18.29 -6.26
N TYR A 32 8.49 18.69 -6.14
CA TYR A 32 8.03 20.04 -6.43
C TYR A 32 7.69 20.83 -5.16
N LEU A 33 7.90 20.24 -3.98
CA LEU A 33 7.60 20.86 -2.69
C LEU A 33 8.87 21.14 -1.89
N PRO A 34 8.93 22.28 -1.17
CA PRO A 34 9.95 22.49 -0.15
C PRO A 34 9.89 21.41 0.93
N ALA A 35 11.06 21.03 1.47
CA ALA A 35 11.17 20.01 2.52
C ALA A 35 10.31 20.32 3.76
N THR A 36 10.09 21.60 4.07
CA THR A 36 9.24 22.04 5.19
C THR A 36 7.76 21.66 5.02
N GLN A 37 7.30 21.39 3.79
CA GLN A 37 5.92 20.99 3.48
C GLN A 37 5.78 19.48 3.26
N HIS A 38 6.88 18.72 3.29
CA HIS A 38 6.86 17.28 3.04
C HIS A 38 6.07 16.50 4.08
N ALA A 39 6.05 16.96 5.34
CA ALA A 39 5.34 16.27 6.42
C ALA A 39 3.82 16.23 6.15
N ASP A 40 3.24 17.34 5.70
CA ASP A 40 1.80 17.46 5.47
C ASP A 40 1.34 16.56 4.32
N ILE A 41 2.07 16.56 3.19
CA ILE A 41 1.71 15.74 2.04
C ILE A 41 1.92 14.24 2.30
N LYS A 42 2.94 13.87 3.09
CA LYS A 42 3.15 12.50 3.57
C LYS A 42 1.99 12.05 4.46
N LEU A 43 1.53 12.91 5.37
CA LEU A 43 0.41 12.62 6.25
C LEU A 43 -0.90 12.42 5.46
N VAL A 44 -1.21 13.30 4.52
CA VAL A 44 -2.41 13.18 3.68
C VAL A 44 -2.34 11.91 2.84
N THR A 45 -1.21 11.63 2.19
CA THR A 45 -1.06 10.43 1.36
C THR A 45 -1.13 9.16 2.20
N GLY A 46 -0.52 9.14 3.39
CA GLY A 46 -0.63 8.02 4.32
C GLY A 46 -2.08 7.74 4.76
N ARG A 47 -2.90 8.78 4.95
CA ARG A 47 -4.33 8.62 5.24
C ARG A 47 -5.09 8.00 4.07
N LEU A 48 -4.82 8.44 2.84
CA LEU A 48 -5.43 7.86 1.63
C LEU A 48 -5.05 6.39 1.49
N MET A 49 -3.77 6.08 1.67
CA MET A 49 -3.25 4.71 1.63
C MET A 49 -3.92 3.84 2.72
N GLY A 50 -4.04 4.33 3.95
CA GLY A 50 -4.75 3.62 5.01
C GLY A 50 -6.23 3.34 4.67
N ALA A 51 -6.91 4.31 4.04
CA ALA A 51 -8.29 4.12 3.58
C ALA A 51 -8.41 3.07 2.47
N VAL A 52 -7.49 3.10 1.49
CA VAL A 52 -7.44 2.07 0.43
C VAL A 52 -7.23 0.70 1.05
N ALA A 53 -6.21 0.53 1.91
CA ALA A 53 -5.92 -0.75 2.54
C ALA A 53 -7.12 -1.31 3.31
N LYS A 54 -7.77 -0.46 4.13
CA LYS A 54 -8.96 -0.83 4.90
C LYS A 54 -10.15 -1.25 4.03
N GLU A 55 -10.40 -0.51 2.95
CA GLU A 55 -11.59 -0.73 2.12
C GLU A 55 -11.39 -1.79 1.04
N THR A 56 -10.16 -2.27 0.82
CA THR A 56 -9.82 -3.26 -0.21
C THR A 56 -9.15 -4.49 0.40
N ILE A 57 -7.88 -4.37 0.76
CA ILE A 57 -7.01 -5.45 1.25
C ILE A 57 -7.59 -6.09 2.51
N GLU A 58 -7.90 -5.30 3.53
CA GLU A 58 -8.42 -5.83 4.80
C GLU A 58 -9.78 -6.50 4.63
N LYS A 59 -10.67 -5.96 3.78
CA LYS A 59 -11.96 -6.60 3.49
C LYS A 59 -11.81 -7.92 2.74
N ALA A 60 -10.89 -7.99 1.78
CA ALA A 60 -10.61 -9.21 1.05
C ALA A 60 -10.06 -10.31 1.98
N ILE A 61 -9.10 -9.95 2.85
CA ILE A 61 -8.54 -10.86 3.85
C ILE A 61 -9.59 -11.26 4.89
N THR A 62 -10.44 -10.34 5.35
CA THR A 62 -11.51 -10.65 6.31
C THR A 62 -12.51 -11.65 5.72
N ALA A 63 -12.81 -11.53 4.42
CA ALA A 63 -13.70 -12.47 3.73
C ALA A 63 -13.03 -13.83 3.46
N PHE A 64 -11.72 -13.85 3.19
CA PHE A 64 -10.93 -15.04 2.88
C PHE A 64 -9.55 -14.96 3.56
N PRO A 65 -9.42 -15.40 4.83
CA PRO A 65 -8.20 -15.23 5.62
C PRO A 65 -6.95 -15.84 5.00
N GLU A 66 -7.10 -16.87 4.16
CA GLU A 66 -6.02 -17.50 3.40
C GLU A 66 -5.34 -16.58 2.38
N LEU A 67 -5.92 -15.39 2.13
CA LEU A 67 -5.31 -14.37 1.29
C LEU A 67 -4.27 -13.52 2.05
N ASN A 68 -4.19 -13.63 3.37
CA ASN A 68 -3.16 -12.95 4.16
C ASN A 68 -1.84 -13.73 4.06
N PRO A 69 -0.75 -13.12 3.55
CA PRO A 69 0.57 -13.73 3.63
C PRO A 69 0.99 -13.98 5.09
N ASP A 70 1.84 -14.98 5.30
CA ASP A 70 2.48 -15.18 6.59
C ASP A 70 3.52 -14.10 6.90
N ASP A 71 3.92 -14.02 8.17
CA ASP A 71 4.86 -13.01 8.65
C ASP A 71 6.21 -13.10 7.93
N GLU A 72 6.67 -14.31 7.59
CA GLU A 72 7.92 -14.51 6.86
C GLU A 72 7.86 -13.87 5.46
N THR A 73 6.75 -14.07 4.75
CA THR A 73 6.49 -13.44 3.45
C THR A 73 6.44 -11.92 3.59
N TRP A 74 5.74 -11.40 4.61
CA TRP A 74 5.67 -9.96 4.85
C TRP A 74 7.04 -9.35 5.14
N ILE A 75 7.85 -9.99 5.98
CA ILE A 75 9.20 -9.54 6.31
C ILE A 75 10.08 -9.51 5.05
N SER A 76 10.03 -10.57 4.23
CA SER A 76 10.79 -10.66 2.98
C SER A 76 10.46 -9.51 2.02
N VAL A 77 9.17 -9.23 1.81
CA VAL A 77 8.71 -8.12 0.97
C VAL A 77 9.15 -6.78 1.55
N ALA A 78 8.98 -6.57 2.86
CA ALA A 78 9.36 -5.32 3.52
C ALA A 78 10.87 -5.04 3.40
N ILE A 79 11.72 -6.06 3.58
CA ILE A 79 13.17 -5.94 3.39
C ILE A 79 13.50 -5.57 1.95
N SER A 80 12.94 -6.30 0.98
CA SER A 80 13.17 -6.03 -0.46
C SER A 80 12.79 -4.59 -0.83
N LYS A 81 11.62 -4.11 -0.39
CA LYS A 81 11.17 -2.72 -0.62
C LYS A 81 11.97 -1.68 0.16
N GLY A 82 12.41 -2.00 1.37
CA GLY A 82 13.30 -1.14 2.14
C GLY A 82 14.65 -0.94 1.43
N LEU A 83 15.21 -2.01 0.88
CA LEU A 83 16.47 -1.97 0.12
C LEU A 83 16.34 -1.15 -1.15
N GLU A 84 15.26 -1.33 -1.93
CA GLU A 84 14.96 -0.49 -3.10
C GLU A 84 14.97 1.01 -2.75
N ARG A 85 14.38 1.40 -1.60
CA ARG A 85 14.33 2.81 -1.16
C ARG A 85 15.66 3.33 -0.63
N SER A 86 16.45 2.48 0.02
CA SER A 86 17.78 2.84 0.54
C SER A 86 18.85 3.02 -0.56
N SER A 87 18.58 2.49 -1.76
CA SER A 87 19.48 2.54 -2.91
C SER A 87 19.18 3.68 -3.90
N VAL A 88 18.16 4.50 -3.62
CA VAL A 88 17.89 5.73 -4.38
C VAL A 88 18.77 6.86 -3.82
N PRO A 89 19.68 7.46 -4.63
CA PRO A 89 20.50 8.60 -4.22
C PRO A 89 19.70 9.86 -3.91
#